data_AF-A0A3P6DEE8-F1
#
_entry.id   AF-A0A3P6DEE8-F1
#
_cell.length_a   1.000
_cell.length_b   1.000
_cell.length_c   1.000
_cell.angle_alpha   90.00
_cell.angle_beta   90.00
_cell.angle_gamma   90.00
#
_symmetry.space_group_name_H-M   'P 1'
#
loop_
_entity.id
_entity.type
_entity.pdbx_description
1 polymer ?
#
loop_
_entity_poly.entity_id
_entity_poly.type
_entity_poly.pdbx_seq_one_letter_code
_entity_poly.pdbx_strand_id
1 'polypeptide(L)'
;MEDTIVWLPEKTGCYSTKMITLPPTGVSKPLFPWLLWNLWTCRNQLLFEDKKFTESEVLNKAIRDAKEWSLAQVILPPKPPSPPPPR
;
A
#
# COMPACT_ATOMS: atom_id res chain seq x y z
N MET A 1 19.65 3.28 12.97
CA MET A 1 18.37 3.68 13.61
C MET A 1 17.49 2.45 13.62
N GLU A 2 17.88 1.56 14.51
CA GLU A 2 17.23 0.32 14.89
C GLU A 2 16.13 0.69 15.89
N ASP A 3 14.87 0.44 15.55
CA ASP A 3 13.75 0.70 16.45
C ASP A 3 13.75 -0.36 17.56
N THR A 4 13.98 0.05 18.80
CA THR A 4 14.06 -0.85 19.97
C THR A 4 12.65 -1.06 20.56
N ILE A 5 12.18 -2.29 20.63
CA ILE A 5 10.91 -2.70 21.23
C ILE A 5 11.19 -3.01 22.70
N VAL A 6 10.53 -2.27 23.58
CA VAL A 6 10.81 -2.20 25.03
C VAL A 6 10.26 -3.40 25.81
N TRP A 7 9.50 -4.31 25.17
CA TRP A 7 8.68 -5.31 25.86
C TRP A 7 9.16 -6.77 25.79
N LEU A 8 10.34 -7.06 25.20
CA LEU A 8 10.92 -8.42 25.22
C LEU A 8 12.03 -8.52 26.28
N PRO A 9 11.99 -9.55 27.16
CA PRO A 9 12.98 -9.73 28.24
C PRO A 9 14.38 -10.11 27.74
N GLU A 10 14.49 -10.69 26.54
CA GLU A 10 15.77 -11.00 25.89
C GLU A 10 15.91 -10.26 24.56
N LYS A 11 17.04 -9.56 24.39
CA LYS A 11 17.41 -8.85 23.15
C LYS A 11 17.91 -9.81 22.06
N THR A 12 17.18 -10.89 21.81
CA THR A 12 17.51 -11.86 20.77
C THR A 12 16.57 -11.69 19.60
N GLY A 13 16.97 -10.84 18.66
CA GLY A 13 16.30 -10.67 17.38
C GLY A 13 16.56 -9.31 16.76
N CYS A 14 17.04 -9.31 15.53
CA CYS A 14 16.99 -8.15 14.65
C CYS A 14 15.66 -8.22 13.87
N TYR A 15 14.70 -7.36 14.21
CA TYR A 15 13.51 -7.16 13.39
C TYR A 15 13.65 -5.83 12.63
N SER A 16 13.32 -5.85 11.34
CA SER A 16 13.26 -4.63 10.54
C SER A 16 11.86 -4.05 10.63
N THR A 17 11.71 -2.89 11.28
CA THR A 17 10.51 -2.04 11.18
C THR A 17 10.39 -1.40 9.80
N LYS A 18 11.49 -1.35 9.05
CA LYS A 18 11.52 -0.85 7.69
C LYS A 18 10.97 -1.92 6.75
N MET A 19 9.72 -1.75 6.36
CA MET A 19 9.14 -2.47 5.23
C MET A 19 9.64 -1.85 3.94
N ILE A 20 10.89 -2.21 3.60
CA ILE A 20 11.53 -1.82 2.35
C ILE A 20 10.91 -2.67 1.25
N THR A 21 10.22 -2.01 0.33
CA THR A 21 9.82 -2.62 -0.94
C THR A 21 11.08 -2.91 -1.74
N LEU A 22 11.27 -4.18 -2.12
CA LEU A 22 12.43 -4.58 -2.90
C LEU A 22 12.44 -3.84 -4.25
N PRO A 23 13.62 -3.57 -4.83
CA PRO A 23 13.76 -2.75 -6.04
C PRO A 23 13.43 -3.44 -7.39
N PRO A 24 12.43 -4.33 -7.49
CA PRO A 24 11.69 -4.50 -8.75
C PRO A 24 10.22 -4.07 -8.70
N THR A 25 9.66 -3.68 -7.54
CA THR A 25 8.22 -3.41 -7.41
C THR A 25 7.81 -1.99 -7.85
N GLY A 26 8.75 -1.04 -7.83
CA GLY A 26 8.50 0.37 -8.23
C GLY A 26 7.56 1.14 -7.31
N VAL A 27 7.41 0.70 -6.05
CA VAL A 27 6.57 1.34 -5.03
C VAL A 27 7.49 1.91 -3.95
N SER A 28 7.45 3.21 -3.70
CA SER A 28 8.27 3.89 -2.66
C SER A 28 7.65 3.79 -1.25
N LYS A 29 6.38 3.41 -1.17
CA LYS A 29 5.58 3.31 0.06
C LYS A 29 5.53 1.87 0.61
N PRO A 30 5.36 1.68 1.92
CA PRO A 30 5.26 0.33 2.50
C PRO A 30 4.04 -0.43 1.94
N LEU A 31 4.28 -1.65 1.43
CA LEU A 31 3.24 -2.48 0.79
C LEU A 31 2.36 -3.22 1.81
N PHE A 32 2.85 -3.40 3.03
CA PHE A 32 2.16 -4.14 4.09
C PHE A 32 0.73 -3.69 4.40
N PRO A 33 0.41 -2.39 4.60
CA PRO A 33 -0.96 -1.97 4.84
C PRO A 33 -1.90 -2.37 3.68
N TRP A 34 -1.42 -2.32 2.44
CA TRP A 34 -2.18 -2.72 1.26
C TRP A 34 -2.40 -4.23 1.18
N LEU A 35 -1.42 -5.02 1.62
CA LEU A 35 -1.58 -6.48 1.72
C LEU A 35 -2.60 -6.85 2.79
N LEU A 36 -2.54 -6.25 3.98
CA LEU A 36 -3.48 -6.53 5.06
C LEU A 36 -4.91 -6.14 4.66
N TRP A 37 -5.07 -4.97 4.03
CA TRP A 37 -6.34 -4.50 3.51
C TRP A 37 -6.94 -5.46 2.46
N ASN A 38 -6.12 -5.91 1.50
CA ASN A 38 -6.56 -6.81 0.45
C ASN A 38 -6.87 -8.22 0.98
N LEU A 39 -6.06 -8.75 1.92
CA LEU A 39 -6.36 -10.03 2.58
C LEU A 39 -7.69 -9.99 3.33
N TRP A 40 -7.95 -8.92 4.07
CA TRP A 40 -9.23 -8.72 4.75
C TRP A 40 -10.39 -8.65 3.76
N THR A 41 -10.23 -7.90 2.66
CA THR A 41 -11.25 -7.76 1.61
C THR A 41 -11.54 -9.11 0.94
N CYS A 42 -10.50 -9.86 0.58
CA CYS A 42 -10.65 -11.18 -0.03
C CYS A 42 -11.32 -12.17 0.92
N ARG A 43 -11.02 -12.11 2.23
CA ARG A 43 -11.73 -12.93 3.22
C ARG A 43 -13.22 -12.58 3.29
N ASN A 44 -13.58 -11.31 3.24
CA ASN A 44 -14.99 -10.90 3.23
C ASN A 44 -15.69 -11.36 1.94
N GLN A 45 -15.05 -11.20 0.78
CA GLN A 45 -15.60 -11.64 -0.50
C GLN A 45 -15.78 -13.16 -0.57
N LEU A 46 -14.89 -13.93 0.06
CA LEU A 46 -15.06 -15.37 0.20
C LEU A 46 -16.28 -15.70 1.08
N LEU A 47 -16.47 -15.00 2.19
CA LEU A 47 -17.54 -15.28 3.14
C LEU A 47 -18.93 -14.87 2.62
N PHE A 48 -19.04 -13.75 1.90
CA PHE A 48 -20.34 -13.20 1.49
C PHE A 48 -20.68 -13.46 0.02
N GLU A 49 -19.69 -13.71 -0.84
CA GLU A 49 -19.89 -13.86 -2.29
C GLU A 49 -19.33 -15.18 -2.84
N ASP A 50 -18.75 -16.06 -1.99
CA ASP A 50 -18.02 -17.29 -2.37
C ASP A 50 -16.94 -17.05 -3.44
N LYS A 51 -16.39 -15.83 -3.49
CA LYS A 51 -15.33 -15.46 -4.42
C LYS A 51 -13.97 -15.76 -3.82
N LYS A 52 -13.20 -16.59 -4.52
CA LYS A 52 -11.83 -16.97 -4.15
C LYS A 52 -10.83 -16.18 -4.98
N PHE A 53 -9.76 -15.76 -4.33
CA PHE A 53 -8.63 -15.08 -4.96
C PHE A 53 -7.37 -15.87 -4.67
N THR A 54 -6.51 -15.99 -5.67
CA THR A 54 -5.18 -16.55 -5.52
C THR A 54 -4.25 -15.56 -4.86
N GLU A 55 -3.21 -16.06 -4.20
CA GLU A 55 -2.19 -15.24 -3.54
C GLU A 55 -1.56 -14.21 -4.50
N SER A 56 -1.34 -14.61 -5.76
CA SER A 56 -0.82 -13.75 -6.82
C SER A 56 -1.78 -12.61 -7.18
N GLU A 57 -3.09 -12.88 -7.25
CA GLU A 57 -4.08 -11.85 -7.52
C GLU A 57 -4.15 -10.81 -6.39
N VAL A 58 -4.14 -11.28 -5.13
CA VAL A 58 -4.15 -10.41 -3.94
C VAL A 58 -2.89 -9.55 -3.90
N LEU A 59 -1.71 -10.14 -4.16
CA LEU A 59 -0.44 -9.43 -4.19
C LEU A 59 -0.41 -8.36 -5.30
N ASN A 60 -0.82 -8.73 -6.51
CA ASN A 60 -0.88 -7.80 -7.64
C ASN A 60 -1.84 -6.65 -7.39
N LYS A 61 -3.01 -6.95 -6.77
CA LYS A 61 -3.98 -5.93 -6.39
C LYS A 61 -3.41 -4.98 -5.35
N ALA A 62 -2.75 -5.50 -4.30
CA ALA A 62 -2.11 -4.67 -3.29
C ALA A 62 -1.03 -3.75 -3.89
N ILE A 63 -0.22 -4.24 -4.84
CA ILE A 63 0.80 -3.43 -5.55
C ILE A 63 0.13 -2.34 -6.39
N ARG A 64 -0.95 -2.66 -7.10
CA ARG A 64 -1.70 -1.69 -7.91
C ARG A 64 -2.28 -0.59 -7.04
N ASP A 65 -3.02 -0.97 -5.99
CA ASP A 65 -3.68 -0.03 -5.08
C ASP A 65 -2.64 0.92 -4.44
N ALA A 66 -1.48 0.38 -4.04
CA ALA A 66 -0.38 1.18 -3.48
C ALA A 66 0.19 2.20 -4.48
N LYS A 67 0.32 1.82 -5.76
CA LYS A 67 0.79 2.72 -6.83
C LYS A 67 -0.23 3.81 -7.11
N GLU A 68 -1.50 3.44 -7.25
CA GLU A 68 -2.59 4.38 -7.54
C GLU A 68 -2.74 5.42 -6.43
N TRP A 69 -2.70 4.98 -5.16
CA TRP A 69 -2.69 5.91 -4.04
C TRP A 69 -1.49 6.87 -4.13
N SER A 70 -0.30 6.35 -4.40
CA SER A 70 0.91 7.18 -4.47
C SER A 70 0.84 8.22 -5.57
N LEU A 71 0.22 7.88 -6.71
CA LEU A 71 0.01 8.80 -7.83
C LEU A 71 -1.06 9.84 -7.51
N ALA A 72 -2.15 9.45 -6.85
CA ALA A 72 -3.24 10.35 -6.46
C ALA A 72 -2.81 11.45 -5.48
N GLN A 73 -1.65 11.27 -4.84
CA GLN A 73 -1.15 12.15 -3.77
C GLN A 73 -0.06 13.08 -4.27
N VAL A 74 0.24 13.02 -5.57
CA VAL A 74 0.97 14.07 -6.28
C VAL A 74 0.07 15.31 -6.30
N ILE A 75 0.41 16.30 -5.48
CA ILE A 75 -0.24 17.61 -5.49
C ILE A 75 0.05 18.25 -6.84
N LEU A 76 -0.96 18.35 -7.69
CA LEU A 76 -0.84 19.11 -8.93
C LEU A 76 -0.88 20.61 -8.60
N PRO A 77 -0.06 21.43 -9.29
CA PRO A 77 -0.19 22.89 -9.16
C PRO A 77 -1.62 23.31 -9.55
N PRO A 78 -2.17 24.36 -8.91
CA PRO A 78 -3.51 24.84 -9.22
C PRO A 78 -3.62 25.14 -10.72
N LYS A 79 -4.66 24.60 -11.36
CA LYS A 79 -4.94 24.85 -12.78
C LYS A 79 -5.01 26.37 -12.99
N PRO A 80 -4.28 26.94 -13.97
CA PRO A 80 -4.41 28.36 -14.27
C PRO A 80 -5.87 28.67 -14.64
N PRO A 81 -6.39 29.84 -14.25
CA PRO A 81 -7.77 30.22 -14.53
C PRO A 81 -8.04 30.09 -16.02
N SER A 82 -9.13 29.41 -16.38
CA SER A 82 -9.53 29.29 -17.78
C SER A 82 -9.78 30.68 -18.35
N PRO A 83 -9.33 30.96 -19.59
CA PRO A 83 -9.65 32.22 -20.24
C PRO A 83 -11.17 32.37 -20.33
N PRO A 84 -11.70 33.60 -20.15
CA PRO A 84 -13.13 33.84 -20.26
C PRO A 84 -13.63 33.44 -21.65
N PRO A 85 -14.88 32.93 -21.78
CA PRO A 85 -15.45 32.58 -23.07
C PRO A 85 -15.52 33.81 -23.99
N PRO A 86 -15.33 33.64 -25.31
CA PRO A 86 -15.45 34.73 -26.27
C PRO A 86 -16.87 35.32 -26.27
N ARG A 87 -16.95 36.65 -26.41
CA ARG A 87 -18.20 37.41 -26.50
C ARG A 87 -18.79 37.35 -27.90
#